data_AF-A0A510PF22-F1
#
_entry.id   AF-A0A510PF22-F1
#
_cell.length_a   1.000
_cell.length_b   1.000
_cell.length_c   1.000
_cell.angle_alpha   90.00
_cell.angle_beta   90.00
_cell.angle_gamma   90.00
#
_symmetry.space_group_name_H-M   'P 1'
#
loop_
_entity.id
_entity.type
_entity.pdbx_description
1 polymer ?
#
loop_
_entity_poly.entity_id
_entity_poly.type
_entity_poly.pdbx_seq_one_letter_code
_entity_poly.pdbx_strand_id
1 'polypeptide(L)' 'MDEHLQRLAKFKRLMPRFRDVKALGAVAAMIVPNEVASYACRQGLFVLVQSGENVIILNDAEFTPRVW' A
#
# COMPACT_ATOMS: atom_id res chain seq x y z
N MET A 1 -10.32 1.32 3.90
CA MET A 1 -9.14 0.45 3.67
C MET A 1 -9.53 -0.85 3.00
N ASP A 2 -10.46 -1.62 3.56
CA ASP A 2 -10.78 -2.96 3.03
C ASP A 2 -11.32 -2.93 1.60
N GLU A 3 -12.11 -1.91 1.26
CA GLU A 3 -12.56 -1.69 -0.12
C GLU A 3 -11.37 -1.48 -1.09
N HIS A 4 -10.32 -0.79 -0.65
CA HIS A 4 -9.12 -0.61 -1.47
C HIS A 4 -8.41 -1.95 -1.73
N LEU A 5 -8.29 -2.81 -0.72
CA LEU A 5 -7.76 -4.17 -0.87
C LEU A 5 -8.59 -5.01 -1.85
N GLN A 6 -9.92 -4.90 -1.78
CA GLN A 6 -10.82 -5.60 -2.71
C GLN A 6 -10.66 -5.10 -4.16
N ARG A 7 -10.34 -3.82 -4.37
CA ARG A 7 -10.03 -3.26 -5.69
C ARG A 7 -8.68 -3.78 -6.19
N LEU A 8 -7.65 -3.77 -5.34
CA LEU A 8 -6.31 -4.31 -5.69
C LEU A 8 -6.35 -5.80 -6.02
N ALA A 9 -7.18 -6.59 -5.33
CA ALA A 9 -7.38 -8.01 -5.64
C ALA A 9 -7.88 -8.28 -7.08
N LYS A 10 -8.51 -7.28 -7.72
CA LYS A 10 -9.00 -7.39 -9.09
C LYS A 10 -7.99 -6.88 -10.12
N PHE A 11 -6.89 -6.26 -9.69
CA PHE A 11 -5.94 -5.55 -10.56
C PHE A 11 -5.42 -6.41 -11.71
N LYS A 12 -4.83 -7.58 -11.41
CA LYS A 12 -4.27 -8.49 -12.42
C LYS A 12 -5.28 -8.98 -13.45
N ARG A 13 -6.53 -9.20 -13.01
CA ARG A 13 -7.62 -9.62 -13.89
C ARG A 13 -8.04 -8.50 -14.83
N LEU A 14 -8.11 -7.27 -14.33
CA LEU A 14 -8.57 -6.10 -15.07
C LEU A 14 -7.46 -5.45 -15.91
N MET A 15 -6.19 -5.72 -15.60
CA MET A 15 -5.03 -5.22 -16.33
C MET A 15 -4.09 -6.36 -16.76
N PRO A 16 -4.47 -7.13 -17.80
CA PRO A 16 -3.70 -8.29 -18.25
C PRO A 16 -2.25 -7.97 -18.66
N ARG A 17 -2.00 -6.73 -19.13
CA ARG A 17 -0.64 -6.27 -19.49
C ARG A 17 0.36 -6.34 -18.33
N PHE A 18 -0.13 -6.35 -17.09
CA PHE A 18 0.69 -6.39 -15.88
C PHE A 18 0.66 -7.77 -15.22
N ARG A 19 0.24 -8.83 -15.92
CA ARG A 19 0.14 -10.17 -15.34
C ARG A 19 1.47 -10.67 -14.76
N ASP A 20 2.57 -10.39 -15.45
CA ASP A 20 3.89 -10.95 -15.14
C ASP A 20 4.79 -10.04 -14.30
N VAL A 21 4.32 -8.84 -13.93
CA VAL A 21 5.08 -7.93 -13.04
C VAL A 21 4.68 -8.10 -11.58
N LYS A 22 5.55 -7.82 -10.61
CA LYS A 22 5.11 -7.77 -9.20
C LYS A 22 4.31 -6.49 -8.95
N ALA A 23 3.03 -6.60 -8.62
CA ALA A 23 2.23 -5.43 -8.24
C ALA A 23 2.26 -5.24 -6.72
N LEU A 24 2.69 -4.06 -6.28
CA LEU A 24 2.77 -3.68 -4.87
C LEU A 24 1.75 -2.58 -4.59
N GLY A 25 1.05 -2.69 -3.47
CA GLY A 25 0.02 -1.73 -3.06
C GLY A 25 0.56 -0.70 -2.08
N ALA A 26 -0.02 0.50 -2.10
CA ALA A 26 0.31 1.57 -1.18
C ALA A 26 -0.94 2.38 -0.79
N VAL A 27 -0.91 2.98 0.41
CA VAL A 27 -1.78 4.08 0.80
C VAL A 27 -0.93 5.34 0.92
N ALA A 28 -1.48 6.47 0.47
CA ALA A 28 -0.91 7.79 0.72
C ALA A 28 -1.94 8.69 1.41
N ALA A 29 -1.54 9.41 2.45
CA ALA A 29 -2.36 10.48 3.02
C ALA A 29 -1.51 11.58 3.67
N MET A 30 -2.09 12.77 3.80
CA MET A 30 -1.44 13.91 4.46
C MET A 30 -1.24 13.66 5.96
N ILE A 31 -2.23 13.06 6.62
CA ILE A 31 -2.16 12.63 8.02
C ILE A 31 -2.73 11.22 8.08
N VAL A 32 -1.97 10.28 8.64
CA VAL A 32 -2.40 8.90 8.89
C VAL A 32 -2.30 8.65 10.39
N PRO A 33 -3.42 8.35 11.08
CA PRO A 33 -3.38 7.89 12.45
C PRO A 33 -2.52 6.61 12.59
N ASN A 34 -1.79 6.47 13.70
CA ASN A 34 -0.91 5.31 13.89
C ASN A 34 -1.63 3.97 13.75
N GLU A 35 -2.88 3.85 14.23
CA GLU A 35 -3.66 2.62 14.03
C GLU A 35 -3.91 2.30 12.55
N VAL A 36 -4.13 3.31 11.72
CA VAL A 36 -4.38 3.15 10.28
C VAL A 36 -3.09 2.80 9.55
N ALA A 37 -1.96 3.43 9.90
CA ALA A 37 -0.65 3.08 9.37
C ALA A 37 -0.28 1.63 9.71
N SER A 38 -0.42 1.25 10.99
CA SER A 38 -0.16 -0.12 11.45
C SER A 38 -1.07 -1.13 10.77
N TYR A 39 -2.35 -0.80 10.58
CA TYR A 39 -3.27 -1.66 9.83
C TYR A 39 -2.81 -1.83 8.37
N ALA A 40 -2.48 -0.75 7.67
CA ALA A 40 -2.02 -0.79 6.29
C ALA A 40 -0.71 -1.60 6.14
N CYS A 41 0.26 -1.41 7.03
CA CYS A 41 1.48 -2.23 7.09
C CYS A 41 1.15 -3.72 7.25
N ARG A 42 0.27 -4.09 8.19
CA ARG A 42 -0.16 -5.49 8.40
C ARG A 42 -0.87 -6.09 7.18
N GLN A 43 -1.54 -5.27 6.37
CA GLN A 43 -2.16 -5.70 5.12
C GLN A 43 -1.16 -5.80 3.95
N GLY A 44 0.13 -5.53 4.20
CA GLY A 44 1.19 -5.59 3.21
C GLY A 44 1.22 -4.39 2.26
N LEU A 45 0.68 -3.24 2.68
CA LEU A 45 0.68 -1.99 1.92
C LEU A 45 1.84 -1.08 2.37
N PHE A 46 2.46 -0.41 1.40
CA PHE A 46 3.34 0.71 1.70
C PHE A 46 2.51 1.90 2.22
N VAL A 47 3.00 2.59 3.24
CA VAL A 47 2.35 3.76 3.84
C VAL A 47 3.19 4.98 3.54
N LEU A 48 2.68 5.81 2.63
CA LEU A 48 3.28 7.07 2.23
C LEU A 48 2.62 8.21 2.99
N VAL A 49 3.41 9.01 3.69
CA VAL A 49 2.90 10.21 4.36
C VAL A 49 3.65 11.44 3.92
N GLN A 50 2.95 12.56 3.91
CA GLN A 50 3.57 13.85 3.65
C GLN A 50 4.37 14.28 4.89
N SER A 51 5.59 14.74 4.66
CA SER A 51 6.47 15.33 5.65
C SER A 51 6.99 16.65 5.10
N GLY A 52 6.22 17.73 5.32
CA GLY A 52 6.47 19.03 4.71
C GLY A 52 6.32 18.98 3.19
N GLU A 53 7.39 19.29 2.47
CA GLU A 53 7.44 19.22 1.00
C GLU A 53 7.83 17.83 0.47
N ASN A 54 8.15 16.88 1.36
CA ASN A 54 8.60 15.54 0.99
C ASN A 54 7.53 14.47 1.27
N VAL A 55 7.73 13.28 0.70
CA VAL A 55 6.99 12.06 1.04
C VAL A 55 7.95 11.08 1.70
N ILE A 56 7.54 10.52 2.83
CA ILE A 56 8.28 9.47 3.55
C ILE A 56 7.48 8.17 3.57
N ILE A 57 8.20 7.04 3.62
CA ILE A 57 7.63 5.71 3.79
C ILE A 57 7.66 5.39 5.28
N LEU A 58 6.51 5.04 5.88
CA LEU A 58 6.42 4.69 7.31
C LEU A 58 6.67 3.21 7.61
N ASN A 59 6.75 2.35 6.59
CA ASN A 59 7.06 0.93 6.77
C ASN A 59 8.46 0.76 7.37
N ASP A 60 8.58 -0.13 8.36
CA ASP A 60 9.86 -0.50 8.94
C ASP A 60 10.66 -1.48 8.04
N ALA A 61 11.87 -1.85 8.49
CA ALA A 61 12.75 -2.76 7.77
C ALA A 61 12.26 -4.22 7.75
N GLU A 62 11.36 -4.59 8.65
CA GLU A 62 10.80 -5.96 8.76
C GLU A 62 9.52 -6.10 7.92
N PHE A 63 9.03 -5.00 7.33
CA PHE A 63 7.85 -4.97 6.49
C PHE A 63 7.94 -5.95 5.32
N THR A 64 6.93 -6.81 5.22
CA THR A 64 6.76 -7.73 4.09
C THR A 64 5.62 -7.24 3.21
N PRO A 65 5.89 -6.76 1.97
CA PRO A 65 4.85 -6.30 1.09
C PRO A 65 4.01 -7.46 0.56
N ARG A 66 2.70 -7.24 0.47
CA ARG A 66 1.83 -8.14 -0.27
C ARG A 66 2.05 -7.90 -1.77
N VAL A 67 2.17 -9.00 -2.52
CA VAL A 67 2.25 -8.95 -3.99
C VAL A 67 0.91 -9.44 -4.54
N TRP A 68 0.32 -8.63 -5.42
CA TRP A 68 -0.90 -8.97 -6.15
C TRP A 68 -0.59 -9.47 -7.55
#